data_AF-A0A842KT24-F1
#
_entry.id   AF-A0A842KT24-F1
#
_cell.length_a   1.000
_cell.length_b   1.000
_cell.length_c   1.000
_cell.angle_alpha   90.00
_cell.angle_beta   90.00
_cell.angle_gamma   90.00
#
_symmetry.space_group_name_H-M   'P 1'
#
loop_
_entity.id
_entity.type
_entity.pdbx_description
1 polymer ?
#
loop_
_entity_poly.entity_id
_entity_poly.type
_entity_poly.pdbx_seq_one_letter_code
_entity_poly.pdbx_strand_id
1 'polypeptide(L)'
;MNKRAPLRDQVDLKVIDRDWGKCRCGKRHLDTTMGHILIIMIEEGILDRKSSLRSVGTPLMSIGYPLSRTPFLSPKSLILLSKNLDKKTAKRIIEEVPEVKGVIKGDPRMTVGVLDSKYEPIVYEKLAGCDMRCDIIKTQIGALCIYKRQSRMHIESPDSSYLKLMSLHNILRKFKGSFKVIDATCGPGTLGLFALFAGASKVIFNDIWNEGLKMTFINLEVNQFKKDKRGNFEIYNEDIRDLPSLIDEKYDLCIVDPFPGIDVSPFVKASKKLAKEVLLIC
;
A
#
# COMPACT_ATOMS: atom_id res chain seq x y z
N MET A 1 6.50 -9.08 -25.02
CA MET A 1 5.65 -8.18 -25.83
C MET A 1 6.14 -6.76 -25.67
N ASN A 2 6.13 -5.96 -26.74
CA ASN A 2 6.40 -4.53 -26.67
C ASN A 2 5.18 -3.82 -26.06
N LYS A 3 5.34 -3.30 -24.84
CA LYS A 3 4.25 -2.69 -24.06
C LYS A 3 3.76 -1.34 -24.63
N ARG A 4 4.47 -0.77 -25.60
CA ARG A 4 4.17 0.53 -26.21
C ARG A 4 3.52 0.40 -27.59
N ALA A 5 3.82 -0.68 -28.31
CA ALA A 5 3.19 -0.93 -29.60
C ALA A 5 1.74 -1.41 -29.39
N PRO A 6 0.82 -1.12 -30.34
CA PRO A 6 -0.51 -1.70 -30.34
C PRO A 6 -0.45 -3.23 -30.21
N LEU A 7 -1.37 -3.82 -29.43
CA LEU A 7 -1.35 -5.27 -29.24
C LEU A 7 -1.65 -6.03 -30.55
N ARG A 8 -2.53 -5.47 -31.39
CA ARG A 8 -2.93 -6.06 -32.68
C ARG A 8 -1.78 -6.20 -33.68
N ASP A 9 -0.72 -5.40 -33.52
CA ASP A 9 0.45 -5.43 -34.40
C ASP A 9 1.45 -6.52 -33.95
N GLN A 10 1.18 -7.19 -32.83
CA GLN A 10 2.06 -8.17 -32.19
C GLN A 10 1.44 -9.56 -32.07
N VAL A 11 0.12 -9.65 -31.95
CA VAL A 11 -0.63 -10.90 -31.72
C VAL A 11 -1.99 -10.80 -32.44
N ASP A 12 -2.46 -11.91 -33.02
CA ASP A 12 -3.85 -12.01 -33.49
C ASP A 12 -4.80 -11.93 -32.30
N LEU A 13 -5.62 -10.88 -32.25
CA LEU A 13 -6.54 -10.65 -31.13
C LEU A 13 -7.56 -11.79 -30.97
N LYS A 14 -7.85 -12.55 -32.03
CA LYS A 14 -8.82 -13.66 -31.99
C LYS A 14 -8.34 -14.86 -31.18
N VAL A 15 -7.03 -14.98 -30.93
CA VAL A 15 -6.47 -16.09 -30.15
C VAL A 15 -6.34 -15.78 -28.66
N ILE A 16 -6.69 -14.55 -28.25
CA ILE A 16 -6.58 -14.12 -26.86
C ILE A 16 -7.86 -14.47 -26.12
N ASP A 17 -7.75 -15.42 -25.21
CA ASP A 17 -8.85 -15.92 -24.39
C ASP A 17 -8.40 -16.25 -22.96
N ARG A 18 -9.26 -16.96 -22.23
CA ARG A 18 -9.03 -17.40 -20.85
C ARG A 18 -7.79 -18.28 -20.68
N ASP A 19 -7.38 -19.04 -21.68
CA ASP A 19 -6.27 -20.00 -21.60
C ASP A 19 -5.02 -19.54 -22.37
N TRP A 20 -5.13 -18.48 -23.17
CA TRP A 20 -4.01 -17.89 -23.90
C TRP A 20 -2.82 -17.55 -22.99
N GLY A 21 -1.66 -18.10 -23.35
CA GLY A 21 -0.37 -17.94 -22.65
C GLY A 21 -0.34 -18.45 -21.21
N LYS A 22 -1.31 -19.28 -20.81
CA LYS A 22 -1.35 -19.95 -19.51
C LYS A 22 -0.45 -21.20 -19.54
N CYS A 23 0.36 -21.35 -18.51
CA CYS A 23 1.21 -22.52 -18.31
C CYS A 23 0.40 -23.69 -17.75
N ARG A 24 0.88 -24.92 -17.94
CA ARG A 24 0.31 -26.15 -17.34
C ARG A 24 0.20 -26.07 -15.81
N CYS A 25 1.04 -25.28 -15.14
CA CYS A 25 0.94 -25.03 -13.70
C CYS A 25 -0.16 -24.04 -13.30
N GLY A 26 -0.98 -23.58 -14.24
CA GLY A 26 -2.09 -22.66 -14.02
C GLY A 26 -1.68 -21.18 -13.93
N LYS A 27 -0.39 -20.85 -14.06
CA LYS A 27 0.12 -19.48 -14.02
C LYS A 27 0.22 -18.84 -15.40
N ARG A 28 0.07 -17.52 -15.49
CA ARG A 28 0.15 -16.75 -16.74
C ARG A 28 1.11 -15.58 -16.61
N HIS A 29 1.89 -15.28 -17.64
CA HIS A 29 2.78 -14.11 -17.61
C HIS A 29 1.97 -12.80 -17.43
N LEU A 30 2.49 -11.84 -16.66
CA LEU A 30 1.78 -10.57 -16.41
C LEU A 30 1.37 -9.87 -17.72
N ASP A 31 2.28 -9.73 -18.67
CA ASP A 31 1.96 -9.02 -19.92
C ASP A 31 0.85 -9.73 -20.73
N THR A 32 0.81 -11.06 -20.70
CA THR A 32 -0.26 -11.88 -21.31
C THR A 32 -1.59 -11.66 -20.60
N THR A 33 -1.56 -11.59 -19.26
CA THR A 33 -2.74 -11.26 -18.46
C THR A 33 -3.27 -9.87 -18.81
N MET A 34 -2.38 -8.88 -18.91
CA MET A 34 -2.74 -7.52 -19.32
C MET A 34 -3.27 -7.47 -20.75
N GLY A 35 -2.77 -8.34 -21.65
CA GLY A 35 -3.29 -8.48 -23.01
C GLY A 35 -4.73 -8.98 -23.04
N HIS A 36 -5.08 -9.96 -22.21
CA HIS A 36 -6.47 -10.44 -22.10
C HIS A 36 -7.39 -9.34 -21.56
N ILE A 37 -6.96 -8.61 -20.53
CA ILE A 37 -7.71 -7.45 -20.01
C ILE A 37 -7.91 -6.39 -21.10
N LEU A 38 -6.88 -6.10 -21.91
CA LEU A 38 -6.96 -5.13 -23.00
C LEU A 38 -8.03 -5.51 -24.02
N ILE A 39 -8.15 -6.80 -24.39
CA ILE A 39 -9.20 -7.25 -25.30
C ILE A 39 -10.59 -6.98 -24.74
N ILE A 40 -10.83 -7.35 -23.48
CA ILE A 40 -12.11 -7.08 -22.81
C ILE A 40 -12.42 -5.58 -22.84
N MET A 41 -11.43 -4.73 -22.54
CA MET A 41 -11.62 -3.27 -22.58
C MET A 41 -11.90 -2.73 -23.99
N ILE A 42 -11.35 -3.36 -25.04
CA ILE A 42 -11.62 -2.98 -26.44
C ILE A 42 -13.04 -3.39 -26.84
N GLU A 43 -13.46 -4.60 -26.48
CA GLU A 43 -14.79 -5.12 -26.79
C GLU A 43 -15.90 -4.37 -26.08
N GLU A 44 -15.66 -3.91 -24.85
CA GLU A 44 -16.57 -3.04 -24.10
C GLU A 44 -16.50 -1.56 -24.54
N GLY A 45 -15.66 -1.22 -25.52
CA GLY A 45 -15.53 0.14 -26.05
C GLY A 45 -14.82 1.14 -25.13
N ILE A 46 -14.16 0.67 -24.06
CA ILE A 46 -13.37 1.50 -23.14
C ILE A 46 -12.04 1.92 -23.78
N LEU A 47 -11.46 1.05 -24.61
CA LEU A 47 -10.21 1.28 -25.36
C LEU A 47 -10.42 0.96 -26.84
N ASP A 48 -9.50 1.42 -27.68
CA ASP A 48 -9.53 1.15 -29.12
C ASP A 48 -8.57 0.04 -29.54
N ARG A 49 -8.72 -0.46 -30.77
CA ARG A 49 -7.84 -1.51 -31.33
C ARG A 49 -6.38 -1.07 -31.51
N LYS A 50 -6.08 0.24 -31.43
CA LYS A 50 -4.71 0.78 -31.51
C LYS A 50 -4.06 0.88 -30.13
N SER A 51 -4.77 0.55 -29.07
CA SER A 51 -4.28 0.63 -27.70
C SER A 51 -3.19 -0.40 -27.42
N SER A 52 -2.31 -0.04 -26.48
CA SER A 52 -1.18 -0.86 -26.04
C SER A 52 -1.41 -1.36 -24.61
N LEU A 53 -0.55 -2.25 -24.13
CA LEU A 53 -0.64 -2.75 -22.75
C LEU A 53 -0.53 -1.63 -21.70
N ARG A 54 0.13 -0.51 -22.01
CA ARG A 54 0.20 0.66 -21.12
C ARG A 54 -1.14 1.37 -20.93
N SER A 55 -2.08 1.22 -21.88
CA SER A 55 -3.39 1.86 -21.83
C SER A 55 -4.34 1.19 -20.84
N VAL A 56 -4.08 -0.06 -20.44
CA VAL A 56 -4.96 -0.87 -19.59
C VAL A 56 -5.04 -0.31 -18.18
N GLY A 57 -3.90 0.03 -17.59
CA GLY A 57 -3.79 0.50 -16.21
C GLY A 57 -2.53 -0.01 -15.52
N THR A 58 -2.46 0.23 -14.21
CA THR A 58 -1.36 -0.20 -13.35
C THR A 58 -1.67 -1.57 -12.75
N PRO A 59 -0.86 -2.60 -13.05
CA PRO A 59 -0.97 -3.90 -12.40
C PRO A 59 -0.35 -3.86 -11.01
N LEU A 60 -1.15 -4.10 -9.97
CA LEU A 60 -0.71 -4.15 -8.58
C LEU A 60 -0.75 -5.59 -8.10
N MET A 61 0.42 -6.17 -7.83
CA MET A 61 0.50 -7.53 -7.29
C MET A 61 -0.17 -7.61 -5.92
N SER A 62 -1.01 -8.62 -5.69
CA SER A 62 -1.65 -8.85 -4.39
C SER A 62 -0.64 -9.17 -3.29
N ILE A 63 0.53 -9.69 -3.66
CA ILE A 63 1.70 -9.82 -2.79
C ILE A 63 2.80 -8.95 -3.37
N GLY A 64 3.07 -7.82 -2.71
CA GLY A 64 4.12 -6.89 -3.06
C GLY A 64 5.45 -7.33 -2.50
N TYR A 65 6.41 -7.64 -3.37
CA TYR A 65 7.81 -7.84 -2.99
C TYR A 65 8.70 -7.47 -4.17
N PRO A 66 9.96 -7.04 -3.93
CA PRO A 66 10.89 -6.74 -5.01
C PRO A 66 11.12 -7.95 -5.92
N LEU A 67 10.92 -7.75 -7.23
CA LEU A 67 11.05 -8.77 -8.26
C LEU A 67 12.14 -8.37 -9.25
N SER A 68 13.04 -9.31 -9.56
CA SER A 68 14.09 -9.10 -10.57
C SER A 68 13.58 -9.19 -12.01
N ARG A 69 12.36 -9.72 -12.21
CA ARG A 69 11.74 -9.90 -13.53
C ARG A 69 10.23 -9.84 -13.45
N THR A 70 9.61 -9.66 -14.61
CA THR A 70 8.15 -9.68 -14.73
C THR A 70 7.60 -11.04 -14.27
N PRO A 71 6.58 -11.07 -13.38
CA PRO A 71 6.13 -12.32 -12.77
C PRO A 71 5.20 -13.13 -13.67
N PHE A 72 5.11 -14.42 -13.34
CA PHE A 72 3.98 -15.28 -13.71
C PHE A 72 2.97 -15.29 -12.57
N LEU A 73 1.74 -14.91 -12.88
CA LEU A 73 0.65 -14.69 -11.95
C LEU A 73 -0.11 -15.98 -11.70
N SER A 74 -0.39 -16.24 -10.42
CA SER A 74 -1.38 -17.25 -10.02
C SER A 74 -2.80 -16.67 -10.13
N PRO A 75 -3.86 -17.49 -10.06
CA PRO A 75 -5.21 -17.00 -9.91
C PRO A 75 -5.36 -16.05 -8.71
N LYS A 76 -6.17 -15.00 -8.85
CA LYS A 76 -6.45 -13.98 -7.82
C LYS A 76 -5.19 -13.36 -7.20
N SER A 77 -4.18 -13.08 -8.03
CA SER A 77 -2.90 -12.50 -7.59
C SER A 77 -2.65 -11.07 -8.10
N LEU A 78 -3.59 -10.50 -8.87
CA LEU A 78 -3.49 -9.17 -9.47
C LEU A 78 -4.65 -8.25 -9.07
N ILE A 79 -4.35 -7.02 -8.67
CA ILE A 79 -5.32 -5.93 -8.55
C ILE A 79 -5.07 -4.98 -9.72
N LEU A 80 -6.11 -4.66 -10.48
CA LEU A 80 -6.03 -3.71 -11.59
C LEU A 80 -6.44 -2.32 -11.13
N LEU A 81 -5.56 -1.33 -11.25
CA LEU A 81 -5.89 0.09 -11.09
C LEU A 81 -5.97 0.75 -12.47
N SER A 82 -7.11 1.32 -12.83
CA SER A 82 -7.28 2.02 -14.12
C SER A 82 -8.12 3.28 -13.97
N LYS A 83 -7.86 4.29 -14.80
CA LYS A 83 -8.60 5.56 -14.74
C LYS A 83 -10.01 5.47 -15.36
N ASN A 84 -10.15 4.66 -16.41
CA ASN A 84 -11.27 4.75 -17.34
C ASN A 84 -12.26 3.58 -17.25
N LEU A 85 -12.09 2.66 -16.29
CA LEU A 85 -12.97 1.50 -16.17
C LEU A 85 -14.35 1.84 -15.58
N ASP A 86 -15.33 1.02 -15.93
CA ASP A 86 -16.67 1.00 -15.33
C ASP A 86 -16.96 -0.33 -14.61
N LYS A 87 -18.08 -0.40 -13.88
CA LYS A 87 -18.45 -1.58 -13.10
C LYS A 87 -18.78 -2.79 -13.98
N LYS A 88 -19.33 -2.59 -15.18
CA LYS A 88 -19.70 -3.68 -16.09
C LYS A 88 -18.45 -4.41 -16.58
N THR A 89 -17.52 -3.64 -17.15
CA THR A 89 -16.22 -4.12 -17.63
C THR A 89 -15.40 -4.73 -16.50
N ALA A 90 -15.39 -4.11 -15.32
CA ALA A 90 -14.68 -4.63 -14.15
C ALA A 90 -15.18 -6.02 -13.70
N LYS A 91 -16.49 -6.26 -13.72
CA LYS A 91 -17.06 -7.58 -13.40
C LYS A 91 -16.63 -8.62 -14.44
N ARG A 92 -16.75 -8.29 -15.72
CA ARG A 92 -16.32 -9.15 -16.83
C ARG A 92 -14.84 -9.53 -16.72
N ILE A 93 -13.98 -8.57 -16.39
CA ILE A 93 -12.54 -8.84 -16.14
C ILE A 93 -12.33 -9.87 -15.02
N ILE A 94 -13.06 -9.76 -13.90
CA ILE A 94 -12.96 -10.70 -12.78
C ILE A 94 -13.42 -12.11 -13.18
N GLU A 95 -14.45 -12.21 -14.03
CA GLU A 95 -15.02 -13.48 -14.48
C GLU A 95 -14.14 -14.18 -15.53
N GLU A 96 -13.59 -13.42 -16.48
CA GLU A 96 -12.86 -13.95 -17.63
C GLU A 96 -11.34 -14.04 -17.43
N VAL A 97 -10.75 -13.24 -16.53
CA VAL A 97 -9.30 -13.18 -16.28
C VAL A 97 -8.98 -13.72 -14.87
N PRO A 98 -8.71 -15.03 -14.70
CA PRO A 98 -8.58 -15.68 -13.38
C PRO A 98 -7.54 -15.08 -12.45
N GLU A 99 -6.50 -14.45 -13.01
CA GLU A 99 -5.41 -13.80 -12.27
C GLU A 99 -5.88 -12.55 -11.53
N VAL A 100 -6.95 -11.89 -12.01
CA VAL A 100 -7.47 -10.65 -11.42
C VAL A 100 -8.30 -10.96 -10.18
N LYS A 101 -7.86 -10.40 -9.06
CA LYS A 101 -8.47 -10.47 -7.74
C LYS A 101 -9.45 -9.31 -7.51
N GLY A 102 -9.13 -8.14 -8.04
CA GLY A 102 -9.90 -6.91 -7.83
C GLY A 102 -9.61 -5.85 -8.87
N VAL A 103 -10.57 -4.95 -9.08
CA VAL A 103 -10.49 -3.84 -10.03
C VAL A 103 -10.88 -2.55 -9.32
N ILE A 104 -10.03 -1.53 -9.47
CA ILE A 104 -10.14 -0.22 -8.84
C ILE A 104 -10.09 0.85 -9.93
N LYS A 105 -10.96 1.86 -9.80
CA LYS A 105 -10.95 3.07 -10.61
C LYS A 105 -10.23 4.21 -9.89
N GLY A 106 -9.17 4.72 -10.49
CA GLY A 106 -8.39 5.81 -9.93
C GLY A 106 -7.24 6.27 -10.82
N ASP A 107 -6.70 7.45 -10.55
CA ASP A 107 -5.51 7.97 -11.21
C ASP A 107 -4.29 7.76 -10.29
N PRO A 108 -3.30 6.94 -10.67
CA PRO A 108 -2.14 6.61 -9.83
C PRO A 108 -1.27 7.82 -9.46
N ARG A 109 -1.50 8.98 -10.09
CA ARG A 109 -0.82 10.25 -9.75
C ARG A 109 -1.46 10.96 -8.54
N MET A 110 -2.65 10.53 -8.14
CA MET A 110 -3.36 11.08 -6.97
C MET A 110 -2.94 10.34 -5.71
N THR A 111 -2.61 11.10 -4.66
CA THR A 111 -2.31 10.57 -3.34
C THR A 111 -3.60 10.21 -2.62
N VAL A 112 -3.81 8.92 -2.36
CA VAL A 112 -4.98 8.41 -1.61
C VAL A 112 -4.75 8.55 -0.11
N GLY A 113 -5.70 9.14 0.60
CA GLY A 113 -5.65 9.41 2.04
C GLY A 113 -6.11 10.83 2.40
N VAL A 114 -5.83 11.23 3.63
CA VAL A 114 -6.05 12.60 4.13
C VAL A 114 -4.69 13.28 4.24
N LEU A 115 -4.55 14.42 3.56
CA LEU A 115 -3.30 15.17 3.52
C LEU A 115 -3.02 15.94 4.83
N ASP A 116 -4.05 16.60 5.35
CA ASP A 116 -4.09 17.33 6.63
C ASP A 116 -5.58 17.41 7.04
N SER A 117 -5.90 17.66 8.31
CA SER A 117 -7.27 17.75 8.84
C SER A 117 -8.19 18.73 8.11
N LYS A 118 -7.64 19.67 7.36
CA LYS A 118 -8.39 20.63 6.53
C LYS A 118 -8.78 20.11 5.15
N TYR A 119 -8.29 18.93 4.74
CA TYR A 119 -8.48 18.40 3.39
C TYR A 119 -9.43 17.22 3.39
N GLU A 120 -10.30 17.19 2.38
CA GLU A 120 -11.14 16.02 2.10
C GLU A 120 -10.30 14.82 1.68
N PRO A 121 -10.69 13.59 2.07
CA PRO A 121 -9.96 12.39 1.71
C PRO A 121 -10.08 12.11 0.21
N ILE A 122 -8.95 11.82 -0.42
CA ILE A 122 -8.92 11.28 -1.77
C ILE A 122 -8.97 9.76 -1.67
N VAL A 123 -9.91 9.14 -2.39
CA VAL A 123 -10.10 7.69 -2.42
C VAL A 123 -10.34 7.22 -3.84
N TYR A 124 -9.93 5.99 -4.13
CA TYR A 124 -10.31 5.34 -5.38
C TYR A 124 -11.62 4.58 -5.23
N GLU A 125 -12.32 4.35 -6.34
CA GLU A 125 -13.55 3.57 -6.36
C GLU A 125 -13.22 2.09 -6.58
N LYS A 126 -13.62 1.22 -5.65
CA LYS A 126 -13.56 -0.23 -5.89
C LYS A 126 -14.71 -0.65 -6.81
N LEU A 127 -14.39 -1.08 -8.03
CA LEU A 127 -15.40 -1.47 -9.03
C LEU A 127 -15.85 -2.93 -8.88
N ALA A 128 -14.92 -3.85 -8.64
CA ALA A 128 -15.21 -5.28 -8.50
C ALA A 128 -14.14 -6.02 -7.68
N GLY A 129 -14.52 -7.17 -7.09
CA GLY A 129 -13.60 -8.07 -6.39
C GLY A 129 -13.01 -7.52 -5.09
N CYS A 130 -11.78 -7.94 -4.79
CA CYS A 130 -11.04 -7.62 -3.57
C CYS A 130 -9.76 -6.84 -3.89
N ASP A 131 -9.62 -5.67 -3.27
CA ASP A 131 -8.48 -4.75 -3.45
C ASP A 131 -7.44 -4.83 -2.31
N MET A 132 -7.49 -5.90 -1.51
CA MET A 132 -6.54 -6.11 -0.44
C MET A 132 -5.19 -6.61 -0.98
N ARG A 133 -4.11 -5.93 -0.64
CA ARG A 133 -2.72 -6.25 -1.00
C ARG A 133 -1.90 -6.44 0.28
N CYS A 134 -0.98 -7.41 0.34
CA CYS A 134 0.07 -7.44 1.39
C CYS A 134 1.42 -7.12 0.77
N ASP A 135 2.13 -6.17 1.34
CA ASP A 135 3.56 -5.91 1.11
C ASP A 135 4.40 -6.76 2.06
N ILE A 136 5.33 -7.55 1.52
CA ILE A 136 6.35 -8.24 2.31
C ILE A 136 7.60 -7.37 2.34
N ILE A 137 7.83 -6.70 3.46
CA ILE A 137 8.94 -5.77 3.64
C ILE A 137 10.05 -6.48 4.39
N LYS A 138 11.17 -6.72 3.69
CA LYS A 138 12.39 -7.27 4.32
C LYS A 138 13.14 -6.17 5.05
N THR A 139 13.54 -6.45 6.28
CA THR A 139 14.31 -5.55 7.15
C THR A 139 15.57 -6.25 7.67
N GLN A 140 16.44 -5.51 8.35
CA GLN A 140 17.69 -6.00 8.93
C GLN A 140 17.46 -7.04 10.04
N ILE A 141 16.27 -7.06 10.66
CA ILE A 141 15.94 -7.91 11.82
C ILE A 141 14.82 -8.92 11.54
N GLY A 142 14.35 -9.00 10.29
CA GLY A 142 13.28 -9.93 9.86
C GLY A 142 12.35 -9.31 8.82
N ALA A 143 11.22 -9.95 8.53
CA ALA A 143 10.26 -9.47 7.52
C ALA A 143 8.91 -9.12 8.16
N LEU A 144 8.29 -8.05 7.68
CA LEU A 144 6.94 -7.63 8.05
C LEU A 144 5.97 -7.89 6.89
N CYS A 145 4.76 -8.38 7.16
CA CYS A 145 3.65 -8.35 6.19
C CYS A 145 2.74 -7.15 6.50
N ILE A 146 2.60 -6.25 5.54
CA ILE A 146 1.81 -5.04 5.66
C ILE A 146 0.64 -5.13 4.67
N TYR A 147 -0.54 -5.45 5.19
CA TYR A 147 -1.78 -5.36 4.45
C TYR A 147 -2.19 -3.90 4.22
N LYS A 148 -2.68 -3.64 3.01
CA LYS A 148 -3.20 -2.36 2.55
C LYS A 148 -4.46 -2.60 1.74
N ARG A 149 -5.53 -1.86 2.03
CA ARG A 149 -6.68 -1.74 1.15
C ARG A 149 -6.36 -0.73 0.06
N GLN A 150 -6.09 -1.22 -1.14
CA GLN A 150 -5.42 -0.40 -2.15
C GLN A 150 -6.26 0.78 -2.64
N SER A 151 -7.59 0.70 -2.58
CA SER A 151 -8.46 1.84 -2.91
C SER A 151 -8.46 2.97 -1.88
N ARG A 152 -7.95 2.70 -0.67
CA ARG A 152 -7.96 3.60 0.49
C ARG A 152 -6.56 3.96 0.99
N MET A 153 -5.51 3.50 0.31
CA MET A 153 -4.12 3.71 0.72
C MET A 153 -3.25 4.17 -0.43
N HIS A 154 -2.30 5.05 -0.11
CA HIS A 154 -1.28 5.50 -1.04
C HIS A 154 -0.42 4.32 -1.55
N ILE A 155 -0.05 4.40 -2.83
CA ILE A 155 0.84 3.42 -3.47
C ILE A 155 2.26 3.93 -3.33
N GLU A 156 3.01 3.33 -2.40
CA GLU A 156 4.44 3.60 -2.25
C GLU A 156 5.29 2.68 -3.12
N SER A 157 6.46 3.18 -3.55
CA SER A 157 7.48 2.33 -4.15
C SER A 157 8.19 1.50 -3.07
N PRO A 158 8.58 0.24 -3.37
CA PRO A 158 9.33 -0.59 -2.42
C PRO A 158 10.62 0.07 -1.90
N ASP A 159 11.32 0.80 -2.76
CA ASP A 159 12.57 1.49 -2.41
C ASP A 159 12.34 2.59 -1.37
N SER A 160 11.24 3.33 -1.49
CA SER A 160 10.87 4.37 -0.52
C SER A 160 10.67 3.75 0.86
N SER A 161 9.85 2.70 0.97
CA SER A 161 9.58 2.06 2.26
C SER A 161 10.84 1.46 2.91
N TYR A 162 11.79 0.94 2.12
CA TYR A 162 13.07 0.43 2.64
C TYR A 162 13.94 1.54 3.25
N LEU A 163 14.05 2.69 2.57
CA LEU A 163 14.84 3.82 3.05
C LEU A 163 14.29 4.38 4.38
N LYS A 164 12.95 4.48 4.51
CA LYS A 164 12.28 4.90 5.75
C LYS A 164 12.65 4.00 6.93
N LEU A 165 12.59 2.68 6.72
CA LEU A 165 12.92 1.68 7.73
C LEU A 165 14.40 1.69 8.10
N MET A 166 15.30 1.90 7.13
CA MET A 166 16.73 2.01 7.39
C MET A 166 17.04 3.24 8.25
N SER A 167 16.42 4.39 7.98
CA SER A 167 16.54 5.60 8.79
C SER A 167 16.07 5.36 10.22
N LEU A 168 14.90 4.72 10.39
CA LEU A 168 14.37 4.37 11.70
C LEU A 168 15.30 3.39 12.44
N HIS A 169 15.79 2.34 11.78
CA HIS A 169 16.70 1.36 12.37
C HIS A 169 17.95 2.01 12.96
N ASN A 170 18.53 2.97 12.25
CA ASN A 170 19.74 3.70 12.69
C ASN A 170 19.50 4.53 13.96
N ILE A 171 18.29 5.07 14.14
CA ILE A 171 17.92 5.80 15.36
C ILE A 171 17.67 4.82 16.51
N LEU A 172 16.87 3.78 16.27
CA LEU A 172 16.51 2.82 17.32
C LEU A 172 17.73 2.12 17.94
N ARG A 173 18.79 1.86 17.13
CA ARG A 173 20.07 1.31 17.61
C ARG A 173 20.79 2.17 18.66
N LYS A 174 20.45 3.45 18.81
CA LYS A 174 21.05 4.35 19.80
C LYS A 174 20.43 4.18 21.19
N PHE A 175 19.19 3.69 21.27
CA PHE A 175 18.52 3.50 22.55
C PHE A 175 19.13 2.31 23.29
N LYS A 176 19.53 2.54 24.54
CA LYS A 176 20.01 1.50 25.45
C LYS A 176 18.87 1.12 26.39
N GLY A 177 18.44 -0.14 26.36
CA GLY A 177 17.37 -0.66 27.24
C GLY A 177 15.96 -0.45 26.66
N SER A 178 14.96 -0.40 27.54
CA SER A 178 13.55 -0.26 27.17
C SER A 178 13.27 1.14 26.60
N PHE A 179 12.63 1.21 25.44
CA PHE A 179 12.25 2.47 24.79
C PHE A 179 10.78 2.47 24.35
N LYS A 180 10.20 3.65 24.19
CA LYS A 180 8.81 3.86 23.73
C LYS A 180 8.78 4.74 22.49
N VAL A 181 7.91 4.41 21.54
CA VAL A 181 7.80 5.12 20.25
C VAL A 181 6.38 5.62 20.00
N ILE A 182 6.25 6.77 19.35
CA ILE A 182 5.00 7.24 18.75
C ILE A 182 5.19 7.20 17.25
N ASP A 183 4.35 6.46 16.53
CA ASP A 183 4.18 6.54 15.08
C ASP A 183 2.99 7.45 14.81
N ALA A 184 3.26 8.75 14.58
CA ALA A 184 2.25 9.79 14.73
C ALA A 184 1.38 10.03 13.48
N THR A 185 1.83 9.54 12.33
CA THR A 185 1.13 9.53 11.03
C THR A 185 1.26 8.14 10.41
N CYS A 186 0.81 7.13 11.17
CA CYS A 186 1.24 5.75 11.00
C CYS A 186 0.72 5.07 9.72
N GLY A 187 -0.33 5.59 9.09
CA GLY A 187 -0.99 4.97 7.96
C GLY A 187 -1.33 3.50 8.25
N PRO A 188 -0.77 2.52 7.51
CA PRO A 188 -0.96 1.10 7.78
C PRO A 188 -0.07 0.53 8.92
N GLY A 189 0.68 1.38 9.63
CA GLY A 189 1.44 1.05 10.83
C GLY A 189 2.86 0.54 10.59
N THR A 190 3.40 0.66 9.37
CA THR A 190 4.68 0.03 8.99
C THR A 190 5.83 0.38 9.93
N LEU A 191 5.98 1.65 10.29
CA LEU A 191 7.11 2.15 11.07
C LEU A 191 6.95 1.82 12.56
N GLY A 192 5.76 1.99 13.12
CA GLY A 192 5.46 1.59 14.49
C GLY A 192 5.54 0.06 14.69
N LEU A 193 5.12 -0.75 13.71
CA LEU A 193 5.29 -2.20 13.74
C LEU A 193 6.77 -2.58 13.72
N PHE A 194 7.57 -1.90 12.91
CA PHE A 194 9.01 -2.10 12.92
C PHE A 194 9.63 -1.71 14.26
N ALA A 195 9.15 -0.65 14.92
CA ALA A 195 9.61 -0.26 16.25
C ALA A 195 9.28 -1.34 17.30
N LEU A 196 8.07 -1.92 17.28
CA LEU A 196 7.71 -3.08 18.11
C LEU A 196 8.63 -4.26 17.83
N PHE A 197 8.87 -4.56 16.55
CA PHE A 197 9.74 -5.64 16.11
C PHE A 197 11.20 -5.45 16.54
N ALA A 198 11.64 -4.19 16.64
CA ALA A 198 12.96 -3.80 17.16
C ALA A 198 13.04 -3.78 18.70
N GLY A 199 11.97 -4.14 19.41
CA GLY A 199 11.95 -4.27 20.86
C GLY A 199 11.40 -3.06 21.62
N ALA A 200 10.66 -2.16 20.96
CA ALA A 200 9.95 -1.09 21.68
C ALA A 200 9.00 -1.69 22.72
N SER A 201 9.06 -1.16 23.93
CA SER A 201 8.20 -1.59 25.05
C SER A 201 6.76 -1.10 24.95
N LYS A 202 6.56 0.03 24.26
CA LYS A 202 5.24 0.59 23.96
C LYS A 202 5.29 1.38 22.67
N VAL A 203 4.30 1.21 21.80
CA VAL A 203 4.13 2.01 20.59
C VAL A 203 2.74 2.64 20.54
N ILE A 204 2.67 3.96 20.41
CA ILE A 204 1.43 4.64 20.04
C ILE A 204 1.35 4.70 18.53
N PHE A 205 0.26 4.21 17.96
CA PHE A 205 -0.09 4.40 16.56
C PHE A 205 -1.15 5.49 16.46
N ASN A 206 -0.84 6.58 15.77
CA ASN A 206 -1.80 7.62 15.48
C ASN A 206 -1.89 7.85 13.99
N ASP A 207 -3.09 8.08 13.47
CA ASP A 207 -3.29 8.63 12.15
C ASP A 207 -4.65 9.33 12.10
N ILE A 208 -4.74 10.42 11.35
CA ILE A 208 -6.02 11.08 11.12
C ILE A 208 -6.91 10.25 10.17
N TRP A 209 -6.29 9.46 9.29
CA TRP A 209 -6.98 8.61 8.32
C TRP A 209 -7.36 7.26 8.93
N ASN A 210 -8.61 7.17 9.37
CA ASN A 210 -9.15 5.96 10.01
C ASN A 210 -9.03 4.69 9.15
N GLU A 211 -9.10 4.77 7.81
CA GLU A 211 -8.87 3.58 6.96
C GLU A 211 -7.42 3.07 7.05
N GLY A 212 -6.45 3.94 7.33
CA GLY A 212 -5.07 3.55 7.66
C GLY A 212 -5.04 2.76 8.97
N LEU A 213 -5.67 3.28 10.02
CA LEU A 213 -5.72 2.62 11.33
C LEU A 213 -6.39 1.24 11.29
N LYS A 214 -7.43 1.07 10.47
CA LYS A 214 -8.03 -0.24 10.22
C LYS A 214 -7.00 -1.23 9.67
N MET A 215 -6.08 -0.79 8.81
CA MET A 215 -4.97 -1.61 8.33
C MET A 215 -3.92 -1.83 9.42
N THR A 216 -3.58 -0.81 10.21
CA THR A 216 -2.68 -0.96 11.38
C THR A 216 -3.17 -2.06 12.32
N PHE A 217 -4.47 -2.11 12.62
CA PHE A 217 -5.05 -3.16 13.45
C PHE A 217 -4.84 -4.57 12.85
N ILE A 218 -5.17 -4.75 11.58
CA ILE A 218 -4.93 -6.02 10.86
C ILE A 218 -3.43 -6.36 10.86
N ASN A 219 -2.57 -5.37 10.67
CA ASN A 219 -1.13 -5.56 10.58
C ASN A 219 -0.48 -5.92 11.91
N LEU A 220 -1.00 -5.40 13.03
CA LEU A 220 -0.63 -5.88 14.37
C LEU A 220 -0.96 -7.37 14.52
N GLU A 221 -2.18 -7.78 14.14
CA GLU A 221 -2.62 -9.17 14.23
C GLU A 221 -1.79 -10.11 13.36
N VAL A 222 -1.62 -9.80 12.07
CA VAL A 222 -0.92 -10.70 11.13
C VAL A 222 0.59 -10.82 11.41
N ASN A 223 1.18 -9.80 12.04
CA ASN A 223 2.57 -9.86 12.53
C ASN A 223 2.65 -10.35 13.99
N GLN A 224 1.55 -10.90 14.52
CA GLN A 224 1.46 -11.56 15.84
C GLN A 224 1.74 -10.64 17.04
N PHE A 225 1.58 -9.33 16.87
CA PHE A 225 1.59 -8.39 17.98
C PHE A 225 0.23 -8.43 18.67
N LYS A 226 0.18 -9.14 19.79
CA LYS A 226 -0.97 -9.14 20.69
C LYS A 226 -0.75 -8.10 21.78
N LYS A 227 -1.82 -7.44 22.22
CA LYS A 227 -1.82 -6.72 23.49
C LYS A 227 -1.52 -7.77 24.57
N ASP A 228 -0.29 -7.79 25.07
CA ASP A 228 0.04 -8.59 26.24
C ASP A 228 -0.52 -7.90 27.50
N LYS A 229 -0.25 -8.48 28.68
CA LYS A 229 -0.64 -7.87 29.96
C LYS A 229 0.04 -6.52 30.24
N ARG A 230 1.03 -6.10 29.44
CA ARG A 230 1.82 -4.86 29.61
C ARG A 230 1.36 -3.72 28.70
N GLY A 231 0.44 -3.96 27.76
CA GLY A 231 -0.13 -2.90 26.92
C GLY A 231 0.86 -2.32 25.91
N ASN A 232 1.54 -3.19 25.15
CA ASN A 232 2.63 -2.80 24.24
C ASN A 232 2.24 -1.85 23.10
N PHE A 233 0.95 -1.55 22.90
CA PHE A 233 0.54 -0.49 21.98
C PHE A 233 -0.82 0.14 22.30
N GLU A 234 -0.99 1.36 21.83
CA GLU A 234 -2.24 2.13 21.83
C GLU A 234 -2.51 2.71 20.44
N ILE A 235 -3.78 2.94 20.11
CA ILE A 235 -4.18 3.46 18.80
C ILE A 235 -5.05 4.69 19.02
N TYR A 236 -4.70 5.78 18.34
CA TYR A 236 -5.43 7.05 18.33
C TYR A 236 -5.83 7.40 16.89
N ASN A 237 -6.99 8.02 16.73
CA ASN A 237 -7.46 8.56 15.45
C ASN A 237 -7.57 10.07 15.52
N GLU A 238 -6.43 10.72 15.70
CA GLU A 238 -6.38 12.15 16.00
C GLU A 238 -5.46 12.89 15.03
N ASP A 239 -5.67 14.19 14.97
CA ASP A 239 -4.66 15.08 14.43
C ASP A 239 -3.43 15.05 15.35
N ILE A 240 -2.23 14.91 14.78
CA ILE A 240 -0.97 14.93 15.54
C ILE A 240 -0.83 16.19 16.42
N ARG A 241 -1.47 17.30 16.00
CA ARG A 241 -1.47 18.57 16.74
C ARG A 241 -2.20 18.49 18.08
N ASP A 242 -3.14 17.57 18.20
CA ASP A 242 -4.01 17.40 19.38
C ASP A 242 -3.50 16.32 20.33
N LEU A 243 -2.66 15.38 19.86
CA LEU A 243 -2.02 14.35 20.68
C LEU A 243 -1.35 14.85 21.97
N PRO A 244 -0.67 16.01 22.03
CA PRO A 244 -0.08 16.52 23.27
C PRO A 244 -1.08 16.81 24.40
N SER A 245 -2.38 16.87 24.11
CA SER A 245 -3.44 17.01 25.11
C SER A 245 -3.99 15.68 25.62
N LEU A 246 -3.64 14.57 24.95
CA LEU A 246 -4.15 13.22 25.22
C LEU A 246 -3.08 12.29 25.81
N ILE A 247 -1.81 12.64 25.63
CA ILE A 247 -0.66 11.82 26.05
C ILE A 247 0.13 12.61 27.09
N ASP A 248 0.01 12.19 28.35
CA ASP A 248 0.64 12.85 29.50
C ASP A 248 2.10 12.40 29.74
N GLU A 249 2.53 11.31 29.10
CA GLU A 249 3.87 10.76 29.27
C GLU A 249 4.79 11.11 28.08
N LYS A 250 6.08 11.32 28.35
CA LYS A 250 7.07 11.61 27.30
C LYS A 250 7.71 10.34 26.75
N TYR A 251 7.65 10.17 25.44
CA TYR A 251 8.21 9.03 24.69
C TYR A 251 9.68 9.28 24.30
N ASP A 252 10.38 8.23 23.87
CA ASP A 252 11.77 8.36 23.44
C ASP A 252 11.88 8.86 22.00
N LEU A 253 11.00 8.39 21.12
CA LEU A 253 10.94 8.77 19.72
C LEU A 253 9.52 9.08 19.26
N CYS A 254 9.34 10.16 18.51
CA CYS A 254 8.13 10.43 17.74
C CYS A 254 8.47 10.46 16.24
N ILE A 255 7.82 9.60 15.46
CA ILE A 255 7.98 9.46 14.02
C ILE A 255 6.87 10.27 13.34
N VAL A 256 7.24 11.10 12.38
CA VAL A 256 6.34 11.90 11.56
C VAL A 256 6.68 11.62 10.10
N ASP A 257 5.74 11.01 9.37
CA ASP A 257 5.86 10.61 7.97
C ASP A 257 4.62 11.13 7.20
N PRO A 258 4.53 12.46 7.00
CA PRO A 258 3.40 13.06 6.33
C PRO A 258 3.51 12.90 4.81
N PHE A 259 2.41 13.17 4.09
CA PHE A 259 2.47 13.19 2.64
C PHE A 259 3.39 14.32 2.12
N PRO A 260 4.04 14.12 0.94
CA PRO A 260 4.86 15.15 0.33
C PRO A 260 4.08 16.45 0.08
N GLY A 261 4.73 17.60 0.31
CA GLY A 261 4.17 18.93 0.04
C GLY A 261 3.34 19.55 1.17
N ILE A 262 3.24 18.90 2.32
CA ILE A 262 2.56 19.42 3.52
C ILE A 262 3.54 20.24 4.38
N ASP A 263 3.07 21.34 4.97
CA ASP A 263 3.84 22.07 5.98
C ASP A 263 3.90 21.25 7.27
N VAL A 264 5.07 20.67 7.51
CA VAL A 264 5.32 19.79 8.66
C VAL A 264 5.68 20.54 9.94
N SER A 265 5.84 21.87 9.88
CA SER A 265 6.26 22.68 11.04
C SER A 265 5.34 22.52 12.25
N PRO A 266 3.99 22.52 12.10
CA PRO A 266 3.08 22.27 13.21
C PRO A 266 3.21 20.85 13.78
N PHE A 267 3.45 19.86 12.92
CA PHE A 267 3.54 18.44 13.30
C PHE A 267 4.80 18.20 14.13
N VAL A 268 5.94 18.75 13.68
CA VAL A 268 7.21 18.69 14.42
C VAL A 268 7.10 19.43 15.75
N LYS A 269 6.42 20.59 15.80
CA LYS A 269 6.19 21.34 17.05
C LYS A 269 5.39 20.53 18.07
N ALA A 270 4.34 19.83 17.64
CA ALA A 270 3.57 18.94 18.51
C ALA A 270 4.43 17.75 18.97
N SER A 271 5.18 17.13 18.06
CA SER A 271 6.04 15.97 18.32
C SER A 271 7.12 16.24 19.38
N LYS A 272 7.70 17.45 19.40
CA LYS A 272 8.71 17.86 20.41
C LYS A 272 8.14 17.93 21.84
N LYS A 273 6.82 18.09 21.98
CA LYS A 273 6.15 18.00 23.30
C LYS A 273 6.04 16.54 23.74
N LEU A 274 5.78 15.64 22.79
CA LEU A 274 5.49 14.22 23.02
C LEU A 274 6.73 13.34 23.20
N ALA A 275 7.87 13.66 22.58
CA ALA A 275 9.06 12.80 22.63
C ALA A 275 10.38 13.56 22.79
N LYS A 276 11.43 12.82 23.17
CA LYS A 276 12.81 13.32 23.29
C LYS A 276 13.45 13.54 21.92
N GLU A 277 13.30 12.57 21.03
CA GLU A 277 13.74 12.66 19.64
C GLU A 277 12.53 12.69 18.69
N VAL A 278 12.69 13.40 17.57
CA VAL A 278 11.69 13.45 16.50
C VAL A 278 12.36 12.99 15.21
N LEU A 279 11.83 11.93 14.60
CA LEU A 279 12.21 11.48 13.27
C LEU A 279 11.17 11.98 12.27
N LEU A 280 11.56 12.95 11.45
CA LEU A 280 10.80 13.37 10.29
C LEU A 280 11.24 12.56 9.07
N ILE A 281 10.28 11.96 8.38
CA ILE A 281 10.45 11.23 7.13
C ILE A 281 9.79 12.04 6.02
N CYS A 282 10.57 12.46 5.03
CA CYS A 282 10.13 13.22 3.87
C CYS A 282 10.52 12.51 2.57
#